data_AF-A0A0G8AXU9-F1
#
_entry.id   AF-A0A0G8AXU9-F1
#
_cell.length_a   1.000
_cell.length_b   1.000
_cell.length_c   1.000
_cell.angle_alpha   90.00
_cell.angle_beta   90.00
_cell.angle_gamma   90.00
#
_symmetry.space_group_name_H-M   'P 1'
#
loop_
_entity.id
_entity.type
_entity.pdbx_description
1 polymer ?
#
loop_
_entity_poly.entity_id
_entity_poly.type
_entity_poly.pdbx_seq_one_letter_code
_entity_poly.pdbx_strand_id
1 'polypeptide(L)'
;MEQGGDRAALAQWSAVKVKITAASQNRIYRGDIAGIELEPAQAEASFLVFQVNGENLLVPNQETLGVFQRYQTGHTGLFELKRQSRPAPQVSEPARVQPQGRIWRVVEKGKVLIRG
;
A
#
# COMPACT_ATOMS: atom_id res chain seq x y z
N MET A 1 15.39 -10.62 -30.51
CA MET A 1 13.99 -10.96 -30.20
C MET A 1 13.80 -10.75 -28.71
N GLU A 2 12.80 -9.94 -28.36
CA GLU A 2 12.05 -9.97 -27.11
C GLU A 2 12.77 -9.64 -25.78
N GLN A 3 12.94 -8.34 -25.51
CA GLN A 3 13.00 -7.77 -24.14
C GLN A 3 11.71 -7.00 -23.79
N GLY A 4 10.61 -7.25 -24.52
CA GLY A 4 9.33 -6.56 -24.35
C GLY A 4 8.29 -7.32 -23.52
N GLY A 5 8.50 -8.61 -23.25
CA GLY A 5 7.50 -9.50 -22.65
C GLY A 5 7.14 -9.16 -21.19
N ASP A 6 8.15 -8.95 -20.34
CA ASP A 6 7.93 -8.72 -18.90
C ASP A 6 7.25 -7.39 -18.59
N ARG A 7 7.60 -6.32 -19.32
CA ARG A 7 6.98 -5.01 -19.14
C ARG A 7 5.53 -4.97 -19.65
N ALA A 8 5.24 -5.68 -20.74
CA ALA A 8 3.88 -5.78 -21.27
C ALA A 8 2.99 -6.68 -20.41
N ALA A 9 3.52 -7.75 -19.82
CA ALA A 9 2.81 -8.60 -18.86
C ALA A 9 2.46 -7.84 -17.57
N LEU A 10 3.36 -6.99 -17.07
CA LEU A 10 3.09 -6.12 -15.92
C LEU A 10 2.06 -5.03 -16.22
N ALA A 11 1.92 -4.59 -17.47
CA ALA A 11 0.92 -3.61 -17.88
C ALA A 11 -0.52 -4.17 -17.86
N GLN A 12 -0.69 -5.49 -17.79
CA GLN A 12 -2.01 -6.14 -17.71
C GLN A 12 -2.57 -6.23 -16.28
N TRP A 13 -1.77 -5.92 -15.26
CA TRP A 13 -2.27 -5.91 -13.89
C TRP A 13 -3.07 -4.63 -13.66
N SER A 14 -4.40 -4.76 -13.67
CA SER A 14 -5.31 -3.66 -13.33
C SER A 14 -5.14 -3.29 -11.86
N ALA A 15 -4.40 -2.21 -11.60
CA ALA A 15 -4.25 -1.66 -10.26
C ALA A 15 -5.39 -0.67 -9.95
N VAL A 16 -6.02 -0.81 -8.79
CA VAL A 16 -6.95 0.20 -8.27
C VAL A 16 -6.17 1.17 -7.40
N LYS A 17 -6.16 2.44 -7.78
CA LYS A 17 -5.61 3.52 -6.95
C LYS A 17 -6.56 3.81 -5.80
N VAL A 18 -6.05 3.81 -4.57
CA VAL A 18 -6.86 4.02 -3.37
C VAL A 18 -6.18 4.97 -2.39
N LYS A 19 -7.00 5.61 -1.55
CA LYS A 19 -6.56 6.41 -0.40
C LYS A 19 -7.32 5.98 0.85
N ILE A 20 -6.80 6.33 2.02
CA ILE A 20 -7.48 6.10 3.30
C ILE A 20 -8.72 6.99 3.36
N THR A 21 -9.87 6.43 3.77
CA THR A 21 -11.09 7.22 3.92
C THR A 21 -10.92 8.28 5.00
N ALA A 22 -11.61 9.42 4.88
CA ALA A 22 -11.56 10.47 5.91
C ALA A 22 -11.95 9.95 7.31
N ALA A 23 -12.94 9.04 7.37
CA ALA A 23 -13.34 8.39 8.61
C ALA A 23 -12.20 7.56 9.23
N SER A 24 -11.51 6.76 8.41
CA SER A 24 -10.37 5.98 8.87
C SER A 24 -9.17 6.85 9.25
N GLN A 25 -8.92 7.95 8.53
CA GLN A 25 -7.87 8.91 8.87
C GLN A 25 -8.09 9.50 10.28
N ASN A 26 -9.34 9.84 10.61
CA ASN A 26 -9.70 10.32 11.95
C ASN A 26 -9.50 9.24 13.04
N ARG A 27 -9.77 7.97 12.74
CA ARG A 27 -9.51 6.85 13.67
C ARG A 27 -8.02 6.66 13.92
N ILE A 28 -7.21 6.68 12.85
CA ILE A 28 -5.74 6.58 12.94
C ILE A 28 -5.18 7.69 13.82
N TYR A 29 -5.63 8.93 13.65
CA TYR A 29 -5.21 10.06 14.48
C TYR A 29 -5.49 9.83 15.98
N ARG A 30 -6.54 9.08 16.30
CA ARG A 30 -6.92 8.70 17.68
C ARG A 30 -6.25 7.41 18.16
N GLY A 31 -5.37 6.81 17.35
CA GLY A 31 -4.67 5.56 17.66
C GLY A 31 -5.46 4.28 17.36
N ASP A 32 -6.66 4.38 16.78
CA ASP A 32 -7.43 3.21 16.35
C ASP A 32 -7.08 2.85 14.91
N ILE A 33 -6.35 1.73 14.77
CA ILE A 33 -5.79 1.25 13.51
C ILE A 33 -6.42 -0.07 13.04
N ALA A 34 -7.50 -0.52 13.68
CA ALA A 34 -8.18 -1.75 13.31
C ALA A 34 -9.17 -1.50 12.17
N GLY A 35 -9.14 -2.34 11.13
CA GLY A 35 -10.12 -2.30 10.05
C GLY A 35 -10.12 -0.98 9.27
N ILE A 36 -8.93 -0.44 8.97
CA ILE A 36 -8.78 0.75 8.13
C ILE A 36 -9.44 0.52 6.77
N GLU A 37 -10.19 1.52 6.34
CA GLU A 37 -10.92 1.51 5.09
C GLU A 37 -10.23 2.40 4.08
N LEU A 38 -10.28 1.97 2.82
CA LEU A 38 -9.71 2.65 1.68
C LEU A 38 -10.79 2.86 0.63
N GLU A 39 -10.78 4.02 -0.02
CA GLU A 39 -11.68 4.34 -1.12
C GLU A 39 -10.90 4.54 -2.43
N PRO A 40 -11.51 4.22 -3.58
CA PRO A 40 -10.93 4.53 -4.88
C PRO A 40 -10.64 6.03 -5.02
N ALA A 41 -9.45 6.36 -5.49
CA ALA A 41 -9.04 7.75 -5.72
C ALA A 41 -8.15 7.83 -6.96
N GLN A 42 -8.38 8.82 -7.82
CA GLN A 42 -7.54 9.05 -9.00
C GLN A 42 -6.39 10.03 -8.69
N ALA A 43 -6.73 11.13 -8.02
CA ALA A 43 -5.77 12.08 -7.44
C ALA A 43 -5.49 11.70 -5.98
N GLU A 44 -4.29 12.04 -5.51
CA GLU A 44 -3.88 11.87 -4.09
C GLU A 44 -3.93 10.42 -3.57
N ALA A 45 -3.98 9.44 -4.48
CA ALA A 45 -3.95 8.03 -4.11
C ALA A 45 -2.57 7.64 -3.59
N SER A 46 -2.48 7.35 -2.30
CA SER A 46 -1.24 6.92 -1.64
C SER A 46 -0.92 5.43 -1.87
N PHE A 47 -1.91 4.63 -2.25
CA PHE A 47 -1.77 3.18 -2.36
C PHE A 47 -2.37 2.62 -3.66
N LEU A 48 -1.94 1.40 -3.97
CA LEU A 48 -2.39 0.61 -5.11
C LEU A 48 -2.87 -0.75 -4.61
N VAL A 49 -4.04 -1.17 -5.07
CA VAL A 49 -4.56 -2.53 -4.87
C VAL A 49 -4.35 -3.32 -6.16
N PHE A 50 -3.63 -4.43 -6.05
CA PHE A 50 -3.43 -5.40 -7.11
C PHE A 50 -4.19 -6.68 -6.79
N GLN A 51 -4.80 -7.29 -7.79
CA GLN A 51 -5.32 -8.64 -7.66
C GLN A 51 -4.28 -9.64 -8.18
N VAL A 52 -3.80 -10.52 -7.31
CA VAL A 52 -2.79 -11.54 -7.64
C VAL A 52 -3.27 -12.87 -7.08
N ASN A 53 -3.40 -13.89 -7.94
CA ASN A 53 -3.85 -15.24 -7.56
C ASN A 53 -5.14 -15.27 -6.71
N GLY A 54 -6.08 -14.36 -6.98
CA GLY A 54 -7.35 -14.25 -6.23
C GLY A 54 -7.26 -13.46 -4.93
N GLU A 55 -6.06 -13.03 -4.50
CA GLU A 55 -5.86 -12.17 -3.34
C GLU A 55 -5.78 -10.70 -3.75
N ASN A 56 -6.24 -9.80 -2.87
CA ASN A 56 -6.13 -8.36 -3.08
C ASN A 56 -5.02 -7.80 -2.19
N LEU A 57 -3.95 -7.36 -2.85
CA LEU A 57 -2.71 -6.93 -2.25
C LEU A 57 -2.59 -5.42 -2.34
N LEU A 58 -2.36 -4.79 -1.20
CA LEU A 58 -2.18 -3.36 -1.08
C LEU A 58 -0.69 -3.03 -0.95
N VAL A 59 -0.23 -2.10 -1.78
CA VAL A 59 1.14 -1.57 -1.71
C VAL A 59 1.13 -0.04 -1.72
N PRO A 60 2.06 0.62 -1.01
CA PRO A 60 2.28 2.05 -1.16
C PRO A 60 2.78 2.39 -2.57
N ASN A 61 2.37 3.54 -3.08
CA ASN A 61 2.98 4.11 -4.28
C ASN A 61 4.42 4.60 -3.98
N GLN A 62 5.15 5.03 -5.01
CA GLN A 62 6.53 5.50 -4.83
C GLN A 62 6.65 6.73 -3.93
N GLU A 63 5.71 7.67 -4.01
CA GLU A 63 5.70 8.88 -3.17
C GLU A 63 5.56 8.52 -1.68
N THR A 64 4.63 7.62 -1.36
CA THR A 64 4.35 7.13 -0.01
C THR A 64 5.54 6.33 0.55
N LEU A 65 6.22 5.53 -0.28
CA LEU A 65 7.48 4.88 0.12
C LEU A 65 8.57 5.90 0.47
N GLY A 66 8.68 6.99 -0.30
CA GLY A 66 9.60 8.09 -0.01
C GLY A 66 9.29 8.79 1.31
N VAL A 67 8.00 8.97 1.62
CA VAL A 67 7.54 9.52 2.91
C VAL A 67 7.90 8.58 4.06
N PHE A 68 7.63 7.27 3.94
CA PHE A 68 8.02 6.29 4.98
C PHE A 68 9.53 6.30 5.25
N GLN A 69 10.35 6.44 4.21
CA GLN A 69 11.80 6.55 4.35
C GLN A 69 12.23 7.83 5.07
N ARG A 70 11.61 8.97 4.73
CA ARG A 70 11.99 10.29 5.28
C ARG A 70 11.62 10.43 6.75
N TYR A 71 10.41 10.03 7.11
CA TYR A 71 9.87 10.25 8.46
C TYR A 71 10.02 9.04 9.39
N GLN A 72 10.41 7.88 8.84
CA GLN A 72 10.58 6.61 9.58
C GLN A 72 9.36 6.21 10.40
N THR A 73 8.17 6.59 9.94
CA THR A 73 6.92 6.43 10.66
C THR A 73 5.90 5.70 9.81
N GLY A 74 5.38 4.59 10.33
CA GLY A 74 4.27 3.85 9.74
C GLY A 74 2.93 4.52 10.04
N HIS A 75 2.81 5.83 9.79
CA HIS A 75 1.75 6.72 10.30
C HIS A 75 0.32 6.26 10.02
N THR A 76 0.10 5.33 9.10
CA THR A 76 -1.23 4.87 8.69
C THR A 76 -1.69 3.60 9.40
N GLY A 77 -0.80 2.92 10.13
CA GLY A 77 -1.09 1.60 10.72
C GLY A 77 -1.23 0.47 9.69
N LEU A 78 -1.05 0.76 8.39
CA LEU A 78 -1.18 -0.20 7.28
C LEU A 78 0.08 -1.01 7.04
N PHE A 79 1.24 -0.44 7.38
CA PHE A 79 2.55 -1.04 7.16
C PHE A 79 3.42 -0.93 8.39
N GLU A 80 4.10 -2.02 8.73
CA GLU A 80 5.20 -2.02 9.68
C GLU A 80 6.49 -1.63 8.98
N LEU A 81 7.26 -0.72 9.58
CA LEU A 81 8.55 -0.31 9.04
C LEU A 81 9.66 -1.14 9.68
N LYS A 82 10.46 -1.82 8.85
CA LYS A 82 11.65 -2.55 9.28
C LYS A 82 12.90 -1.89 8.73
N ARG A 83 13.88 -1.64 9.60
CA ARG A 83 15.16 -1.04 9.20
C ARG A 83 16.05 -2.08 8.54
N GLN A 84 16.70 -1.69 7.45
CA GLN A 84 17.71 -2.49 6.76
C GLN A 84 18.83 -1.61 6.21
N SER A 85 19.95 -2.23 5.82
CA SER A 85 21.11 -1.57 5.22
C SER A 85 20.97 -1.27 3.72
N ARG A 86 19.85 -1.62 3.08
CA ARG A 86 19.62 -1.35 1.65
C ARG A 86 19.35 0.13 1.35
N PRO A 87 19.68 0.60 0.14
CA PRO A 87 19.66 2.04 -0.18
C PRO A 87 18.27 2.63 -0.42
N ALA A 88 17.29 1.84 -0.88
CA ALA A 88 15.95 2.34 -1.24
C ALA A 88 14.84 1.67 -0.41
N PRO A 89 13.76 2.42 -0.06
CA PRO A 89 12.60 1.84 0.59
C PRO A 89 11.91 0.85 -0.36
N GLN A 90 11.54 -0.31 0.16
CA GLN A 90 10.88 -1.35 -0.64
C GLN A 90 9.82 -2.07 0.18
N VAL A 91 8.74 -2.49 -0.48
CA VAL A 91 7.76 -3.39 0.12
C VAL A 91 8.40 -4.77 0.23
N SER A 92 8.51 -5.32 1.44
CA SER A 92 8.89 -6.74 1.63
C SER A 92 7.68 -7.65 1.60
N GLU A 93 6.58 -7.19 2.19
CA GLU A 93 5.32 -7.94 2.22
C GLU A 93 4.16 -6.95 1.97
N PRO A 94 3.29 -7.20 0.99
CA PRO A 94 2.12 -6.36 0.77
C PRO A 94 1.13 -6.50 1.93
N ALA A 95 0.34 -5.45 2.17
CA ALA A 95 -0.81 -5.55 3.05
C ALA A 95 -1.94 -6.32 2.34
N ARG A 96 -2.83 -6.96 3.09
CA ARG A 96 -4.00 -7.64 2.50
C ARG A 96 -5.26 -6.82 2.73
N VAL A 97 -6.08 -6.73 1.70
CA VAL A 97 -7.37 -6.05 1.75
C VAL A 97 -8.50 -6.95 1.28
N GLN A 98 -9.71 -6.66 1.71
CA GLN A 98 -10.94 -7.29 1.21
C GLN A 98 -11.89 -6.21 0.68
N PRO A 99 -12.56 -6.45 -0.46
CA PRO A 99 -13.56 -5.52 -0.95
C PRO A 99 -14.80 -5.57 -0.05
N GLN A 100 -15.34 -4.39 0.30
CA GLN A 100 -16.59 -4.22 1.03
C GLN A 100 -17.45 -3.19 0.30
N GLY A 101 -18.22 -3.64 -0.69
CA GLY A 101 -18.96 -2.74 -1.58
C GLY A 101 -18.01 -1.91 -2.42
N ARG A 102 -17.98 -0.58 -2.20
CA ARG A 102 -17.13 0.36 -2.94
C ARG A 102 -15.79 0.67 -2.25
N ILE A 103 -15.62 0.20 -1.02
CA ILE A 103 -14.40 0.44 -0.23
C ILE A 103 -13.62 -0.86 -0.08
N TRP A 104 -12.37 -0.74 0.34
CA TRP A 104 -11.50 -1.86 0.69
C TRP A 104 -11.21 -1.80 2.18
N ARG A 105 -11.35 -2.91 2.88
CA ARG A 105 -10.97 -3.02 4.29
C ARG A 105 -9.64 -3.74 4.41
N VAL A 106 -8.73 -3.16 5.19
CA VAL A 106 -7.44 -3.76 5.50
C VAL A 106 -7.66 -4.86 6.54
N VAL A 107 -7.20 -6.06 6.20
CA VAL A 107 -7.34 -7.26 7.04
C VAL A 107 -5.99 -7.76 7.57
N GLU A 108 -4.90 -7.42 6.90
CA GLU A 108 -3.54 -7.74 7.33
C GLU A 108 -2.59 -6.58 6.99
N LYS A 109 -1.68 -6.27 7.92
CA LYS A 109 -0.66 -5.23 7.69
C LYS A 109 0.44 -5.75 6.80
N GLY A 110 0.95 -4.88 5.94
CA GLY A 110 2.14 -5.15 5.15
C GLY A 110 3.42 -4.80 5.90
N LYS A 111 4.56 -5.03 5.26
CA LYS A 111 5.87 -4.65 5.77
C LYS A 111 6.65 -3.88 4.71
N VAL A 112 7.19 -2.75 5.10
CA VAL A 112 8.09 -1.94 4.28
C VAL A 112 9.45 -1.93 4.94
N LEU A 113 10.46 -2.22 4.13
CA LEU A 113 11.83 -2.09 4.55
C LEU A 113 12.31 -0.68 4.20
N ILE A 114 12.82 0.03 5.19
CA ILE A 114 13.41 1.38 5.04
C ILE A 114 14.87 1.35 5.46
N ARG A 115 15.66 2.29 4.97
CA ARG A 115 17.02 2.53 5.45
C ARG A 115 16.97 2.97 6.92
N GLY A 116 17.75 2.27 7.75
CA GLY A 116 17.91 2.52 9.18
C GLY A 116 18.88 3.64 9.53
#